data_AF-A0A8T3PM16-F1
#
_entry.id   AF-A0A8T3PM16-F1
#
_cell.length_a   1.000
_cell.length_b   1.000
_cell.length_c   1.000
_cell.angle_alpha   90.00
_cell.angle_beta   90.00
_cell.angle_gamma   90.00
#
_symmetry.space_group_name_H-M   'P 1'
#
loop_
_entity.id
_entity.type
_entity.pdbx_description
1 polymer ?
#
loop_
_entity_poly.entity_id
_entity_poly.type
_entity_poly.pdbx_seq_one_letter_code
_entity_poly.pdbx_strand_id
1 'polypeptide(L)'
;NPLCGDRLTVYLKLRDGVIADVAFEGEGCAISVASASLMTEHLKGKTESEARAIFDRFRALVMGEEEAGAGLDKLVVLAGVKEFPARVKCATLAWHTLTAALKDRHEPVSTE
;
A
#
# COMPACT_ATOMS: atom_id res chain seq x y z
N ASN A 1 -8.54 1.13 -9.06
CA ASN A 1 -8.52 2.59 -9.21
C ASN A 1 -8.95 3.01 -10.61
N PRO A 2 -10.26 3.22 -10.85
CA PRO A 2 -10.81 3.52 -12.18
C PRO A 2 -10.27 4.82 -12.80
N LEU A 3 -9.89 5.82 -11.98
CA LEU A 3 -9.36 7.09 -12.47
C LEU A 3 -8.03 6.95 -13.25
N CYS A 4 -7.21 5.95 -12.91
CA CYS A 4 -5.94 5.69 -13.59
C CYS A 4 -5.93 4.32 -14.31
N GLY A 5 -7.03 3.56 -14.22
CA GLY A 5 -7.11 2.20 -14.74
C GLY A 5 -6.33 1.16 -13.92
N ASP A 6 -5.83 1.49 -12.73
CA ASP A 6 -5.04 0.52 -11.95
C ASP A 6 -5.94 -0.61 -11.41
N ARG A 7 -5.51 -1.84 -11.60
CA ARG A 7 -6.17 -3.07 -11.14
C ARG A 7 -5.13 -4.03 -10.59
N LEU A 8 -5.29 -4.42 -9.34
CA LEU A 8 -4.40 -5.37 -8.70
C LEU A 8 -5.17 -6.30 -7.76
N THR A 9 -4.59 -7.48 -7.54
CA THR A 9 -4.96 -8.46 -6.54
C THR A 9 -3.78 -8.62 -5.59
N VAL A 10 -4.04 -8.55 -4.28
CA VAL A 10 -3.04 -8.79 -3.24
C VAL A 10 -3.28 -10.17 -2.64
N TYR A 11 -2.22 -10.97 -2.60
CA TYR A 11 -2.20 -12.28 -1.95
C TYR A 11 -1.47 -12.15 -0.62
N LEU A 12 -2.09 -12.64 0.45
CA LEU A 12 -1.59 -12.51 1.81
C LEU A 12 -1.54 -13.88 2.49
N LYS A 13 -0.40 -14.20 3.09
CA LYS A 13 -0.23 -15.40 3.92
C LYS A 13 0.05 -15.00 5.36
N LEU A 14 -0.86 -15.35 6.26
CA LEU A 14 -0.71 -15.13 7.69
C LEU A 14 -0.27 -16.41 8.41
N ARG A 15 0.59 -16.27 9.41
CA ARG A 15 0.96 -17.31 10.38
C ARG A 15 1.03 -16.69 11.75
N ASP A 16 0.19 -17.16 12.67
CA ASP A 16 0.19 -16.72 14.07
C ASP A 16 0.12 -15.18 14.24
N GLY A 17 -0.70 -14.52 13.41
CA GLY A 17 -0.87 -13.05 13.44
C GLY A 17 0.25 -12.26 12.75
N VAL A 18 1.20 -12.92 12.10
CA VAL A 18 2.31 -12.32 11.35
C VAL A 18 2.13 -12.55 9.85
N ILE A 19 2.45 -11.53 9.07
CA ILE A 19 2.54 -11.58 7.60
C ILE A 19 3.74 -12.44 7.22
N ALA A 20 3.49 -13.72 6.96
CA ALA A 20 4.52 -14.66 6.56
C ALA A 20 4.97 -14.44 5.11
N ASP A 21 4.03 -14.07 4.24
CA ASP A 21 4.33 -13.66 2.87
C ASP A 21 3.24 -12.75 2.32
N VAL A 22 3.62 -11.92 1.36
CA VAL A 22 2.71 -11.03 0.64
C VAL A 22 3.20 -10.89 -0.80
N ALA A 23 2.26 -10.97 -1.74
CA ALA A 23 2.50 -10.85 -3.17
C ALA A 23 1.38 -10.03 -3.80
N PHE A 24 1.62 -9.53 -5.00
CA PHE A 24 0.58 -8.87 -5.79
C PHE A 24 0.70 -9.29 -7.25
N GLU A 25 -0.43 -9.25 -7.93
CA GLU A 25 -0.55 -9.41 -9.38
C GLU A 25 -1.47 -8.30 -9.89
N GLY A 26 -1.14 -7.71 -11.02
CA GLY A 26 -1.98 -6.65 -11.58
C GLY A 26 -1.29 -5.78 -12.59
N GLU A 27 -2.09 -4.86 -13.13
CA GLU A 27 -1.69 -3.88 -14.11
C GLU A 27 -2.10 -2.49 -13.61
N GLY A 28 -1.22 -1.52 -13.80
CA GLY A 28 -1.48 -0.16 -13.38
C GLY A 28 -0.36 0.76 -13.81
N CYS A 29 -0.50 2.03 -13.50
CA CYS A 29 0.56 2.99 -13.74
C CYS A 29 1.80 2.67 -12.89
N ALA A 30 2.93 3.25 -13.28
CA ALA A 30 4.21 3.05 -12.58
C ALA A 30 4.14 3.33 -11.06
N ILE A 31 3.33 4.31 -10.63
CA ILE A 31 3.14 4.63 -9.21
C ILE A 31 2.44 3.49 -8.48
N SER A 32 1.38 2.93 -9.07
CA SER A 32 0.60 1.86 -8.46
C SER A 32 1.42 0.59 -8.33
N VAL A 33 2.13 0.20 -9.40
CA VAL A 33 2.99 -0.99 -9.42
C VAL A 33 4.18 -0.81 -8.47
N ALA A 34 4.84 0.36 -8.47
CA ALA A 34 5.94 0.64 -7.55
C ALA A 34 5.47 0.61 -6.08
N SER A 35 4.32 1.20 -5.77
CA SER A 35 3.77 1.17 -4.42
C SER A 35 3.44 -0.25 -3.97
N ALA A 36 2.80 -1.06 -4.82
CA ALA A 36 2.53 -2.46 -4.52
C ALA A 36 3.82 -3.26 -4.29
N SER A 37 4.84 -3.08 -5.13
CA SER A 37 6.14 -3.72 -4.97
C SER A 37 6.80 -3.36 -3.64
N LEU A 38 6.92 -2.07 -3.33
CA LEU A 38 7.53 -1.60 -2.08
C LEU A 38 6.73 -2.05 -0.85
N MET A 39 5.40 -2.05 -0.94
CA MET A 39 4.53 -2.60 0.10
C MET A 39 4.88 -4.07 0.39
N THR A 40 5.05 -4.90 -0.63
CA THR A 40 5.39 -6.32 -0.41
C THR A 40 6.75 -6.52 0.27
N GLU A 41 7.75 -5.70 -0.08
CA GLU A 41 9.07 -5.77 0.56
C GLU A 41 9.00 -5.35 2.04
N HIS A 42 8.20 -4.34 2.36
CA HIS A 42 8.19 -3.71 3.67
C HIS A 42 7.37 -4.47 4.74
N LEU A 43 6.45 -5.33 4.31
CA LEU A 43 5.46 -5.95 5.19
C LEU A 43 5.76 -7.40 5.59
N LYS A 44 6.70 -8.09 4.93
CA LYS A 44 7.06 -9.46 5.35
C LYS A 44 7.62 -9.44 6.77
N GLY A 45 7.14 -10.38 7.60
CA GLY A 45 7.51 -10.51 9.00
C GLY A 45 6.87 -9.49 9.93
N LYS A 46 5.97 -8.62 9.43
CA LYS A 46 5.22 -7.66 10.25
C LYS A 46 3.91 -8.24 10.75
N THR A 47 3.49 -7.81 11.92
CA THR A 47 2.13 -8.03 12.43
C THR A 47 1.12 -7.14 11.71
N GLU A 48 -0.17 -7.45 11.84
CA GLU A 48 -1.24 -6.59 11.33
C GLU A 48 -1.13 -5.15 11.89
N SER A 49 -0.84 -5.02 13.18
CA SER A 49 -0.72 -3.73 13.85
C SER A 49 0.41 -2.88 13.25
N GLU A 50 1.58 -3.50 13.04
CA GLU A 50 2.71 -2.84 12.39
C GLU A 50 2.39 -2.47 10.94
N ALA A 51 1.76 -3.36 10.17
CA ALA A 51 1.36 -3.08 8.80
C ALA A 51 0.40 -1.88 8.71
N ARG A 52 -0.54 -1.78 9.67
CA ARG A 52 -1.47 -0.65 9.78
C ARG A 52 -0.74 0.66 10.11
N ALA A 53 0.18 0.62 11.08
CA ALA A 53 0.99 1.80 11.43
C ALA A 53 1.86 2.28 10.27
N ILE A 54 2.47 1.36 9.52
CA ILE A 54 3.22 1.68 8.29
C ILE A 54 2.30 2.32 7.26
N PHE A 55 1.10 1.76 7.04
CA PHE A 55 0.17 2.32 6.08
C PHE A 55 -0.28 3.73 6.46
N ASP A 56 -0.63 3.97 7.72
CA ASP A 56 -1.07 5.29 8.17
C ASP A 56 0.01 6.36 7.93
N ARG A 57 1.28 6.03 8.23
CA ARG A 57 2.43 6.90 7.96
C ARG A 57 2.69 7.09 6.47
N PHE A 58 2.63 6.02 5.69
CA PHE A 58 2.79 6.10 4.24
C PHE A 58 1.70 6.98 3.60
N ARG A 59 0.45 6.84 4.06
CA ARG A 59 -0.67 7.68 3.63
C ARG A 59 -0.42 9.14 3.99
N ALA A 60 -0.02 9.42 5.23
CA ALA A 60 0.30 10.78 5.67
C ALA A 60 1.41 11.40 4.80
N LEU A 61 2.46 10.63 4.49
CA LEU A 61 3.55 11.05 3.61
C LEU A 61 3.05 11.46 2.22
N VAL A 62 2.28 10.60 1.54
CA VAL A 62 1.80 10.90 0.17
C VAL A 62 0.68 11.93 0.13
N MET A 63 0.08 12.25 1.27
CA MET A 63 -0.88 13.35 1.45
C MET A 63 -0.19 14.68 1.84
N GLY A 64 1.11 14.65 2.13
CA GLY A 64 1.84 15.83 2.63
C GLY A 64 1.55 16.20 4.08
N GLU A 65 0.98 15.27 4.86
CA GLU A 65 0.67 15.43 6.29
C GLU A 65 1.85 15.04 7.20
N GLU A 66 2.79 14.24 6.69
CA GLU A 66 4.03 13.85 7.36
C GLU A 66 5.23 14.06 6.42
N GLU A 67 6.33 14.60 6.93
CA GLU A 67 7.59 14.70 6.18
C GLU A 67 8.32 13.36 6.15
N ALA A 68 9.17 13.15 5.15
CA ALA A 68 9.96 11.92 5.02
C ALA A 68 10.89 11.75 6.23
N GLY A 69 10.52 10.88 7.16
CA GLY A 69 11.23 10.60 8.41
C GLY A 69 11.66 9.14 8.57
N ALA A 70 12.27 8.82 9.72
CA ALA A 70 12.75 7.47 10.03
C ALA A 70 11.59 6.45 10.06
N GLY A 71 11.78 5.28 9.43
CA GLY A 71 10.86 4.14 9.50
C GLY A 71 9.88 3.96 8.34
N LEU A 72 10.02 4.72 7.25
CA LEU A 72 9.38 4.42 5.96
C LEU A 72 10.38 3.92 4.91
N ASP A 73 11.69 3.90 5.22
CA ASP A 73 12.80 3.42 4.39
C ASP A 73 12.63 3.72 2.89
N LYS A 74 12.41 2.70 2.06
CA LYS A 74 12.28 2.85 0.61
C LYS A 74 10.96 3.51 0.18
N LEU A 75 9.93 3.57 1.03
CA LEU A 75 8.64 4.20 0.70
C LEU A 75 8.76 5.71 0.50
N VAL A 76 9.81 6.34 1.03
CA VAL A 76 10.06 7.78 0.86
C VAL A 76 10.26 8.18 -0.60
N VAL A 77 10.59 7.24 -1.49
CA VAL A 77 10.69 7.51 -2.94
C VAL A 77 9.35 7.95 -3.55
N LEU A 78 8.23 7.64 -2.90
CA LEU A 78 6.90 8.06 -3.30
C LEU A 78 6.44 9.36 -2.63
N ALA A 79 7.28 10.01 -1.81
CA ALA A 79 6.92 11.26 -1.12
C ALA A 79 6.48 12.38 -2.09
N GLY A 80 7.07 12.42 -3.30
CA GLY A 80 6.72 13.39 -4.33
C GLY A 80 5.30 13.26 -4.88
N VAL A 81 4.58 12.17 -4.57
CA VAL A 81 3.16 12.01 -4.95
C VAL A 81 2.27 13.09 -4.34
N LYS A 82 2.67 13.70 -3.22
CA LYS A 82 1.93 14.80 -2.58
C LYS A 82 1.70 16.00 -3.49
N GLU A 83 2.59 16.23 -4.45
CA GLU A 83 2.48 17.30 -5.46
C GLU A 83 1.41 16.99 -6.53
N PHE A 84 0.89 15.77 -6.56
CA PHE A 84 -0.08 15.30 -7.55
C PHE A 84 -1.28 14.62 -6.87
N PRO A 85 -2.24 15.38 -6.31
CA PRO A 85 -3.38 14.83 -5.55
C PRO A 85 -4.18 13.74 -6.30
N ALA A 86 -4.33 13.88 -7.62
CA ALA A 86 -5.00 12.88 -8.46
C ALA A 86 -4.27 11.51 -8.49
N ARG A 87 -2.97 11.47 -8.14
CA ARG A 87 -2.10 10.28 -8.15
C ARG A 87 -1.99 9.62 -6.79
N VAL A 88 -2.45 10.24 -5.71
CA VAL A 88 -2.47 9.64 -4.37
C VAL A 88 -3.18 8.29 -4.37
N LYS A 89 -4.34 8.21 -5.04
CA LYS A 89 -5.11 6.96 -5.17
C LYS A 89 -4.35 5.84 -5.89
N CYS A 90 -3.42 6.19 -6.78
CA CYS A 90 -2.54 5.21 -7.41
C CYS A 90 -1.57 4.63 -6.38
N ALA A 91 -1.00 5.49 -5.53
CA ALA A 91 -0.05 5.10 -4.49
C ALA A 91 -0.72 4.30 -3.36
N THR A 92 -1.98 4.56 -3.01
CA THR A 92 -2.63 3.93 -1.84
C THR A 92 -3.46 2.68 -2.17
N LEU A 93 -3.75 2.38 -3.43
CA LEU A 93 -4.62 1.26 -3.83
C LEU A 93 -4.18 -0.09 -3.24
N ALA A 94 -2.90 -0.45 -3.38
CA ALA A 94 -2.38 -1.73 -2.88
C ALA A 94 -2.54 -1.87 -1.36
N TRP A 95 -2.34 -0.78 -0.63
CA TRP A 95 -2.43 -0.73 0.83
C TRP A 95 -3.87 -0.83 1.34
N HIS A 96 -4.82 -0.17 0.65
CA HIS A 96 -6.24 -0.36 0.94
C HIS A 96 -6.68 -1.80 0.67
N THR A 97 -6.18 -2.41 -0.41
CA THR A 97 -6.46 -3.81 -0.77
C THR A 97 -5.91 -4.77 0.29
N LEU A 98 -4.67 -4.57 0.74
CA LEU A 98 -4.09 -5.32 1.86
C LEU A 98 -4.92 -5.17 3.14
N THR A 99 -5.34 -3.95 3.47
CA THR A 99 -6.12 -3.70 4.69
C THR A 99 -7.47 -4.42 4.66
N ALA A 100 -8.10 -4.55 3.49
CA ALA A 100 -9.30 -5.36 3.33
C ALA A 100 -8.99 -6.85 3.50
N ALA A 101 -7.91 -7.35 2.90
CA ALA A 101 -7.47 -8.74 3.04
C ALA A 101 -7.16 -9.11 4.50
N LEU A 102 -6.51 -8.22 5.27
CA LEU A 102 -6.24 -8.41 6.70
C LEU A 102 -7.52 -8.49 7.55
N LYS A 103 -8.62 -7.87 7.08
CA LYS A 103 -9.94 -7.93 7.74
C LYS A 103 -10.79 -9.12 7.25
N ASP A 104 -10.17 -10.08 6.56
CA ASP A 104 -10.82 -11.22 5.90
C ASP A 104 -11.98 -10.82 4.98
N ARG A 105 -11.86 -9.63 4.35
CA ARG A 105 -12.81 -9.17 3.33
C ARG A 105 -12.28 -9.54 1.96
N HIS A 106 -12.97 -10.46 1.30
CA HIS A 106 -12.67 -10.91 -0.07
C HIS A 106 -13.38 -10.06 -1.14
N GLU A 107 -13.94 -8.92 -0.73
CA GLU A 107 -14.67 -8.01 -1.61
C GLU A 107 -13.69 -7.10 -2.38
N PRO A 108 -14.00 -6.75 -3.66
CA PRO A 108 -13.19 -5.81 -4.42
C PRO A 108 -13.08 -4.46 -3.71
N VAL A 109 -11.84 -3.97 -3.56
CA VAL A 109 -11.56 -2.64 -3.00
C VAL A 109 -11.49 -1.62 -4.13
N SER A 110 -12.26 -0.54 -4.00
CA SER A 110 -12.19 0.63 -4.88
C SER A 110 -11.63 1.84 -4.13
N THR A 111 -10.87 2.66 -4.84
CA THR A 111 -10.36 3.95 -4.36
C THR A 111 -11.14 5.12 -4.97
N GLU A 112 -12.33 4.89 -5.52
CA GLU A 112 -13.21 5.95 -6.05
C GLU A 112 -13.67 6.93 -4.98
#